data_AF-A0A7V8ZFH3-F1
#
_entry.id   AF-A0A7V8ZFH3-F1
#
_cell.length_a   1.000
_cell.length_b   1.000
_cell.length_c   1.000
_cell.angle_alpha   90.00
_cell.angle_beta   90.00
_cell.angle_gamma   90.00
#
_symmetry.space_group_name_H-M   'P 1'
#
loop_
_entity.id
_entity.type
_entity.pdbx_description
1 polymer ?
#
loop_
_entity_poly.entity_id
_entity_poly.type
_entity_poly.pdbx_seq_one_letter_code
_entity_poly.pdbx_strand_id
1 'polypeptide(L)'
;MKGLRPLSIATVVALAAALAMVFFYAPNDADQGFIQKIFYIHVPMAIVALGGFVAAAIMAIKHLRTGDRSWDLRSYVAIHMSIIFGLAVLITGSIWARASWGHWWVWDEPVLVSFLIVFLLYCVYYPLRFSIEDPDRQARYSSVFAIAAGAFVPLNFAAVRLAEAYTHPRVLSQTGGDLPGDMRLTFFVSILAIALLYVTMWKLELTSKRASAQLGRLRRRLEDGIEPPPAQPAGDPTAVGARSASAEPAS
;
A
#
# COMPACT_ATOMS: atom_id res chain seq x y z
N MET A 1 -9.72 -7.43 14.35
CA MET A 1 -10.43 -8.64 13.87
C MET A 1 -11.91 -8.40 13.55
N LYS A 2 -12.62 -7.49 14.23
CA LYS A 2 -14.01 -7.17 13.89
C LYS A 2 -14.09 -6.57 12.47
N GLY A 3 -14.92 -7.15 11.60
CA GLY A 3 -15.23 -6.62 10.26
C GLY A 3 -14.39 -7.14 9.09
N LEU A 4 -13.38 -7.99 9.30
CA LEU A 4 -12.60 -8.55 8.17
C LEU A 4 -13.40 -9.62 7.40
N ARG A 5 -14.02 -10.56 8.10
CA ARG A 5 -14.86 -11.62 7.51
C ARG A 5 -15.98 -11.09 6.60
N PRO A 6 -16.86 -10.16 7.04
CA PRO A 6 -17.91 -9.63 6.17
C PRO A 6 -17.34 -8.85 4.99
N LEU A 7 -16.21 -8.17 5.17
CA LEU A 7 -15.53 -7.46 4.09
C LEU A 7 -14.96 -8.43 3.03
N SER A 8 -14.33 -9.53 3.45
CA SER A 8 -13.84 -10.56 2.54
C SER A 8 -14.97 -11.22 1.76
N ILE A 9 -16.09 -11.53 2.40
CA ILE A 9 -17.29 -12.05 1.73
C ILE A 9 -17.81 -11.04 0.71
N ALA A 10 -17.95 -9.77 1.10
CA ALA A 10 -18.38 -8.71 0.20
C ALA A 10 -17.43 -8.55 -1.01
N THR A 11 -16.12 -8.65 -0.81
CA THR A 11 -15.13 -8.63 -1.89
C THR A 11 -15.33 -9.79 -2.86
N VAL A 12 -15.50 -11.02 -2.37
CA VAL A 12 -15.70 -12.19 -3.22
C VAL A 12 -16.99 -12.06 -4.04
N VAL A 13 -18.08 -11.64 -3.41
CA VAL A 13 -19.36 -11.41 -4.08
C VAL A 13 -19.24 -10.29 -5.12
N ALA A 14 -18.60 -9.17 -4.79
CA ALA A 14 -18.41 -8.06 -5.72
C ALA A 14 -17.52 -8.43 -6.91
N LEU A 15 -16.43 -9.19 -6.70
CA LEU A 15 -15.58 -9.68 -7.79
C LEU A 15 -16.33 -10.67 -8.69
N ALA A 16 -17.09 -11.59 -8.11
CA ALA A 16 -17.90 -12.54 -8.87
C ALA A 16 -18.97 -11.80 -9.71
N ALA A 17 -19.64 -10.82 -9.12
CA ALA A 17 -20.62 -9.99 -9.83
C ALA A 17 -19.98 -9.15 -10.94
N ALA A 18 -18.81 -8.54 -10.69
CA ALA A 18 -18.08 -7.78 -11.70
C ALA A 18 -17.66 -8.66 -12.87
N LEU A 19 -17.06 -9.84 -12.61
CA LEU A 19 -16.68 -10.78 -13.65
C LEU A 19 -17.89 -11.30 -14.42
N ALA A 20 -18.99 -11.62 -13.74
CA ALA A 20 -20.24 -12.03 -14.39
C ALA A 20 -20.77 -10.94 -15.33
N MET A 21 -20.76 -9.68 -14.89
CA MET A 21 -21.14 -8.56 -15.77
C MET A 21 -20.19 -8.40 -16.95
N VAL A 22 -18.87 -8.50 -16.73
CA VAL A 22 -17.88 -8.40 -17.82
C VAL A 22 -18.08 -9.47 -18.88
N PHE A 23 -18.38 -10.72 -18.51
CA PHE A 23 -18.52 -11.81 -19.48
C PHE A 23 -19.90 -11.89 -20.10
N PHE A 24 -20.97 -11.73 -19.32
CA PHE A 24 -22.34 -12.04 -19.75
C PHE A 24 -23.22 -10.82 -19.99
N TYR A 25 -22.89 -9.64 -19.44
CA TYR A 25 -23.72 -8.44 -19.55
C TYR A 25 -23.12 -7.39 -20.49
N ALA A 26 -21.82 -7.13 -20.39
CA ALA A 26 -21.13 -6.17 -21.23
C ALA A 26 -21.01 -6.71 -22.67
N PRO A 27 -21.63 -6.02 -23.65
CA PRO A 27 -21.45 -6.38 -25.06
C PRO A 27 -19.98 -6.21 -25.45
N ASN A 28 -19.56 -6.97 -26.46
CA ASN A 28 -18.23 -6.77 -27.03
C ASN A 28 -18.19 -5.44 -27.77
N ASP A 29 -17.08 -4.73 -27.63
CA ASP A 29 -16.85 -3.50 -28.37
C ASP A 29 -16.76 -3.76 -29.88
N ALA A 30 -17.25 -2.82 -30.69
CA ALA A 30 -17.30 -2.97 -32.14
C ALA A 30 -15.90 -3.01 -32.79
N ASP A 31 -14.93 -2.31 -32.20
CA ASP A 31 -13.59 -2.17 -32.75
C ASP A 31 -12.61 -3.18 -32.14
N GLN A 32 -12.70 -3.41 -30.83
CA GLN A 32 -11.76 -4.26 -30.09
C GLN A 32 -12.29 -5.66 -29.77
N GLY A 33 -13.57 -5.94 -30.00
CA GLY A 33 -14.19 -7.24 -29.74
C GLY A 33 -13.99 -7.71 -28.29
N PHE A 34 -13.51 -8.95 -28.12
CA PHE A 34 -13.30 -9.55 -26.79
C PHE A 34 -12.11 -8.95 -26.02
N ILE A 35 -11.13 -8.39 -26.72
CA ILE A 35 -9.90 -7.83 -26.11
C ILE A 35 -10.24 -6.67 -25.18
N GLN A 36 -11.29 -5.91 -25.52
CA GLN A 36 -11.81 -4.82 -24.70
C GLN A 36 -12.19 -5.30 -23.29
N LYS A 37 -12.52 -6.58 -23.04
CA LYS A 37 -12.86 -7.02 -21.68
C LYS A 37 -11.71 -6.87 -20.69
N ILE A 38 -10.45 -6.82 -21.15
CA ILE A 38 -9.27 -6.52 -20.31
C ILE A 38 -9.37 -5.11 -19.69
N PHE A 39 -10.02 -4.17 -20.37
CA PHE A 39 -10.26 -2.79 -19.89
C PHE A 39 -10.95 -2.78 -18.52
N TYR A 40 -11.96 -3.62 -18.32
CA TYR A 40 -12.74 -3.68 -17.08
C TYR A 40 -11.96 -4.21 -15.87
N ILE A 41 -10.76 -4.77 -16.09
CA ILE A 41 -9.87 -5.19 -15.01
C ILE A 41 -8.71 -4.21 -14.92
N HIS A 42 -8.04 -3.94 -16.04
CA HIS A 42 -6.85 -3.09 -16.11
C HIS A 42 -7.08 -1.67 -15.60
N VAL A 43 -8.10 -0.97 -16.12
CA VAL A 43 -8.33 0.44 -15.79
C VAL A 43 -8.81 0.61 -14.34
N PRO A 44 -9.76 -0.19 -13.83
CA PRO A 44 -10.08 -0.20 -12.41
C PRO A 44 -8.88 -0.46 -11.50
N MET A 45 -7.99 -1.39 -11.85
CA MET A 45 -6.76 -1.62 -11.09
C MET A 45 -5.83 -0.40 -11.10
N ALA A 46 -5.68 0.28 -12.24
CA ALA A 46 -4.87 1.49 -12.35
C ALA A 46 -5.41 2.63 -11.47
N ILE A 47 -6.73 2.87 -11.52
CA ILE A 47 -7.39 3.90 -10.71
C ILE A 47 -7.22 3.59 -9.22
N VAL A 48 -7.42 2.34 -8.80
CA VAL A 48 -7.30 1.94 -7.40
C VAL A 48 -5.85 1.99 -6.92
N ALA A 49 -4.87 1.61 -7.75
CA ALA A 49 -3.45 1.73 -7.43
C ALA A 49 -3.04 3.19 -7.17
N LEU A 50 -3.39 4.09 -8.10
CA LEU A 50 -3.14 5.54 -7.99
C LEU A 50 -3.89 6.16 -6.81
N GLY A 51 -5.15 5.79 -6.60
CA GLY A 51 -5.93 6.21 -5.44
C GLY A 51 -5.30 5.75 -4.12
N GLY A 52 -4.71 4.56 -4.09
CA GLY A 52 -3.96 4.05 -2.96
C GLY A 52 -2.67 4.82 -2.67
N PHE A 53 -1.95 5.29 -3.70
CA PHE A 53 -0.81 6.18 -3.53
C PHE A 53 -1.21 7.54 -2.93
N VAL A 54 -2.31 8.12 -3.40
CA VAL A 54 -2.87 9.37 -2.82
C VAL A 54 -3.32 9.14 -1.37
N ALA A 55 -4.00 8.03 -1.09
CA ALA A 55 -4.39 7.66 0.27
C ALA A 55 -3.18 7.50 1.19
N ALA A 56 -2.09 6.90 0.69
CA ALA A 56 -0.84 6.78 1.42
C ALA A 56 -0.20 8.13 1.74
N ALA A 57 -0.21 9.07 0.78
CA ALA A 57 0.27 10.43 0.97
C ALA A 57 -0.55 11.17 2.05
N ILE A 58 -1.88 11.05 2.03
CA ILE A 58 -2.76 11.64 3.06
C ILE A 58 -2.44 11.05 4.44
N MET A 59 -2.24 9.73 4.54
CA MET A 59 -1.86 9.07 5.79
C MET A 59 -0.48 9.52 6.27
N ALA A 60 0.47 9.76 5.37
CA ALA A 60 1.79 10.31 5.68
C ALA A 60 1.72 11.76 6.20
N ILE A 61 0.86 12.61 5.61
CA ILE A 61 0.60 13.97 6.15
C ILE A 61 0.07 13.87 7.58
N LYS A 62 -0.87 12.94 7.82
CA LYS A 62 -1.43 12.74 9.15
C LYS A 62 -0.39 12.23 10.14
N HIS A 63 0.52 11.36 9.72
CA HIS A 63 1.66 10.94 10.54
C HIS A 63 2.52 12.13 10.96
N LEU A 64 2.93 13.00 10.03
CA LEU A 64 3.75 14.18 10.35
C LEU A 64 3.03 15.18 11.26
N ARG A 65 1.71 15.31 11.15
CA ARG A 65 0.92 16.20 12.03
C ARG A 65 0.70 15.65 13.43
N THR A 66 0.55 14.33 13.57
CA THR A 66 0.18 13.70 14.85
C THR A 66 1.36 13.08 15.59
N GLY A 67 2.45 12.78 14.90
CA GLY A 67 3.57 11.99 15.45
C GLY A 67 3.22 10.52 15.73
N ASP A 68 2.00 10.07 15.40
CA ASP A 68 1.56 8.71 15.72
C ASP A 68 2.01 7.73 14.62
N ARG A 69 2.96 6.85 14.99
CA ARG A 69 3.51 5.76 14.15
C ARG A 69 2.43 4.85 13.56
N SER A 70 1.20 4.82 14.09
CA SER A 70 0.09 4.08 13.50
C SER A 70 -0.29 4.58 12.10
N TRP A 71 -0.09 5.87 11.82
CA TRP A 71 -0.34 6.47 10.50
C TRP A 71 0.77 6.16 9.51
N ASP A 72 2.02 6.12 9.96
CA ASP A 72 3.15 5.69 9.14
C ASP A 72 2.97 4.22 8.70
N LEU A 73 2.61 3.32 9.62
CA LEU A 73 2.35 1.91 9.26
C LEU A 73 1.22 1.78 8.24
N ARG A 74 0.16 2.59 8.35
CA ARG A 74 -0.96 2.59 7.39
C ARG A 74 -0.53 3.08 6.01
N SER A 75 0.26 4.15 5.96
CA SER A 75 0.84 4.69 4.72
C SER A 75 1.77 3.66 4.06
N TYR A 76 2.65 3.03 4.83
CA TYR A 76 3.54 1.96 4.37
C TYR A 76 2.76 0.80 3.72
N VAL A 77 1.73 0.29 4.39
CA VAL A 77 0.93 -0.82 3.86
C VAL A 77 0.13 -0.40 2.62
N ALA A 78 -0.33 0.84 2.55
CA ALA A 78 -1.01 1.36 1.36
C ALA A 78 -0.06 1.43 0.15
N ILE A 79 1.17 1.95 0.34
CA ILE A 79 2.21 1.96 -0.70
C ILE A 79 2.53 0.54 -1.16
N HIS A 80 2.65 -0.40 -0.21
CA HIS A 80 2.91 -1.80 -0.53
C HIS A 80 1.84 -2.42 -1.43
N MET A 81 0.57 -2.23 -1.07
CA MET A 81 -0.53 -2.73 -1.89
C MET A 81 -0.61 -2.01 -3.25
N SER A 82 -0.38 -0.70 -3.29
CA SER A 82 -0.39 0.07 -4.54
C SER A 82 0.74 -0.33 -5.49
N ILE A 83 1.91 -0.72 -5.00
CA ILE A 83 3.00 -1.24 -5.85
C ILE A 83 2.62 -2.60 -6.43
N ILE A 84 2.03 -3.51 -5.64
CA ILE A 84 1.58 -4.80 -6.15
C ILE A 84 0.53 -4.62 -7.26
N PHE A 85 -0.46 -3.75 -7.02
CA PHE A 85 -1.47 -3.43 -8.04
C PHE A 85 -0.85 -2.71 -9.23
N GLY A 86 0.10 -1.80 -9.01
CA GLY A 86 0.82 -1.11 -10.07
C GLY A 86 1.61 -2.04 -10.98
N LEU A 87 2.25 -3.06 -10.41
CA LEU A 87 2.92 -4.11 -11.19
C LEU A 87 1.90 -4.93 -12.01
N ALA A 88 0.77 -5.30 -11.40
CA ALA A 88 -0.31 -5.98 -12.12
C ALA A 88 -0.87 -5.12 -13.26
N VAL A 89 -0.95 -3.80 -13.08
CA VAL A 89 -1.35 -2.84 -14.11
C VAL A 89 -0.33 -2.79 -15.25
N LEU A 90 0.97 -2.77 -14.97
CA LEU A 90 1.99 -2.81 -16.03
C LEU A 90 1.92 -4.11 -16.85
N ILE A 91 1.73 -5.25 -16.19
CA ILE A 91 1.60 -6.55 -16.86
C ILE A 91 0.33 -6.57 -17.71
N THR A 92 -0.82 -6.26 -17.13
CA THR A 92 -2.10 -6.28 -17.85
C THR A 92 -2.17 -5.23 -18.96
N GLY A 93 -1.52 -4.07 -18.75
CA GLY A 93 -1.42 -3.00 -19.74
C GLY A 93 -0.57 -3.41 -20.94
N SER A 94 0.58 -4.05 -20.72
CA SER A 94 1.42 -4.54 -21.83
C SER A 94 0.73 -5.65 -22.64
N ILE A 95 -0.04 -6.53 -21.98
CA ILE A 95 -0.86 -7.55 -22.65
C ILE A 95 -1.95 -6.88 -23.50
N TRP A 96 -2.65 -5.88 -22.94
CA TRP A 96 -3.70 -5.15 -23.65
C TRP A 96 -3.14 -4.35 -24.83
N ALA A 97 -1.99 -3.70 -24.67
CA ALA A 97 -1.29 -2.98 -25.74
C ALA A 97 -0.91 -3.91 -26.89
N ARG A 98 -0.34 -5.08 -26.59
CA ARG A 98 0.00 -6.08 -27.61
C ARG A 98 -1.23 -6.57 -28.35
N ALA A 99 -2.31 -6.84 -27.62
CA ALA A 99 -3.54 -7.34 -28.21
C ALA A 99 -4.24 -6.27 -29.07
N SER A 100 -4.18 -5.00 -28.68
CA SER A 100 -4.88 -3.91 -29.37
C SER A 100 -4.11 -3.36 -30.57
N TRP A 101 -2.80 -3.13 -30.43
CA TRP A 101 -1.99 -2.42 -31.44
C TRP A 101 -0.76 -3.21 -31.88
N GLY A 102 -0.59 -4.46 -31.45
CA GLY A 102 0.53 -5.33 -31.83
C GLY A 102 1.85 -5.08 -31.10
N HIS A 103 1.96 -4.01 -30.30
CA HIS A 103 3.18 -3.62 -29.58
C HIS A 103 3.03 -3.80 -28.06
N TRP A 104 4.07 -4.32 -27.40
CA TRP A 104 4.06 -4.49 -25.94
C TRP A 104 4.17 -3.20 -25.14
N TRP A 105 4.83 -2.19 -25.71
CA TRP A 105 5.09 -0.91 -25.06
C TRP A 105 5.30 0.18 -26.12
N VAL A 106 4.74 1.36 -25.86
CA VAL A 106 4.91 2.54 -26.70
C VAL A 106 5.47 3.65 -25.82
N TRP A 107 6.69 4.10 -26.13
CA TRP A 107 7.37 5.16 -25.38
C TRP A 107 6.84 6.55 -25.70
N ASP A 108 6.26 6.72 -26.89
CA ASP A 108 5.64 7.98 -27.31
C ASP A 108 4.29 8.21 -26.63
N GLU A 109 3.75 7.22 -25.90
CA GLU A 109 2.51 7.36 -25.17
C GLU A 109 2.75 7.89 -23.74
N PRO A 110 2.38 9.15 -23.47
CA PRO A 110 2.66 9.80 -22.19
C PRO A 110 1.95 9.13 -21.02
N VAL A 111 0.81 8.47 -21.25
CA VAL A 111 0.05 7.73 -20.23
C VAL A 111 0.85 6.53 -19.69
N LEU A 112 1.47 5.76 -20.59
CA LEU A 112 2.25 4.57 -20.24
C LEU A 112 3.52 4.99 -19.48
N VAL A 113 4.24 5.99 -20.02
CA VAL A 113 5.49 6.47 -19.43
C VAL A 113 5.27 7.17 -18.09
N SER A 114 4.25 8.02 -17.97
CA SER A 114 3.94 8.70 -16.70
C SER A 114 3.59 7.71 -15.59
N PHE A 115 2.76 6.69 -15.88
CA PHE A 115 2.44 5.66 -14.90
C PHE A 115 3.68 4.88 -14.47
N LEU A 116 4.55 4.52 -15.42
CA LEU A 116 5.83 3.85 -15.14
C LEU A 116 6.73 4.71 -14.25
N ILE A 117 6.84 6.01 -14.52
CA ILE A 117 7.63 6.94 -13.70
C ILE A 117 7.08 6.99 -12.26
N VAL A 118 5.76 7.12 -12.08
CA VAL A 118 5.14 7.11 -10.75
C VAL A 118 5.39 5.77 -10.05
N PHE A 119 5.24 4.64 -10.76
CA PHE A 119 5.50 3.32 -10.21
C PHE A 119 6.95 3.17 -9.73
N LEU A 120 7.93 3.53 -10.58
CA LEU A 120 9.35 3.48 -10.23
C LEU A 120 9.70 4.42 -9.08
N LEU A 121 9.11 5.63 -9.04
CA LEU A 121 9.26 6.56 -7.93
C LEU A 121 8.82 5.92 -6.61
N TYR A 122 7.69 5.22 -6.60
CA TYR A 122 7.24 4.48 -5.41
C TYR A 122 8.08 3.22 -5.12
N CYS A 123 8.72 2.59 -6.10
CA CYS A 123 9.67 1.49 -5.83
C CYS A 123 10.89 1.96 -5.04
N VAL A 124 11.38 3.19 -5.27
CA VAL A 124 12.50 3.80 -4.53
C VAL A 124 12.16 4.04 -3.05
N TYR A 125 10.88 4.05 -2.68
CA TYR A 125 10.44 4.19 -1.29
C TYR A 125 11.05 3.15 -0.34
N TYR A 126 11.16 1.88 -0.77
CA TYR A 126 11.69 0.81 0.09
C TYR A 126 13.17 0.94 0.42
N PRO A 127 14.09 1.05 -0.56
CA PRO A 127 15.50 1.21 -0.24
C PRO A 127 15.75 2.48 0.58
N LEU A 128 15.02 3.57 0.34
CA LEU A 128 15.09 4.77 1.17
C LEU A 128 14.66 4.50 2.62
N ARG A 129 13.55 3.77 2.81
CA ARG A 129 13.05 3.47 4.15
C ARG A 129 14.00 2.55 4.90
N PHE A 130 14.48 1.48 4.28
CA PHE A 130 15.30 0.47 4.94
C PHE A 130 16.78 0.85 5.09
N SER A 131 17.25 1.94 4.46
CA SER A 131 18.61 2.46 4.67
C SER A 131 18.76 3.30 5.94
N ILE A 132 17.66 3.66 6.60
CA ILE A 132 17.66 4.49 7.81
C ILE A 132 17.50 3.60 9.04
N GLU A 133 18.50 3.59 9.92
CA GLU A 133 18.52 2.76 11.13
C GLU A 133 17.58 3.28 12.23
N ASP A 134 17.57 4.59 12.46
CA ASP A 134 16.72 5.22 13.47
C ASP A 134 15.23 5.15 13.06
N PRO A 135 14.37 4.41 13.80
CA PRO A 135 12.97 4.22 13.45
C PRO A 135 12.16 5.52 13.35
N ASP A 136 12.51 6.55 14.12
CA ASP A 136 11.79 7.82 14.09
C ASP A 136 12.18 8.66 12.88
N ARG A 137 13.47 8.71 12.55
CA ARG A 137 13.94 9.33 11.30
C ARG A 137 13.42 8.57 10.08
N GLN A 138 13.42 7.25 10.14
CA GLN A 138 12.88 6.37 9.10
C GLN A 138 11.42 6.72 8.79
N ALA A 139 10.56 6.78 9.81
CA ALA A 139 9.14 7.09 9.64
C ALA A 139 8.91 8.51 9.09
N ARG A 140 9.69 9.49 9.56
CA ARG A 140 9.59 10.89 9.10
C ARG A 140 10.02 11.04 7.64
N TYR A 141 11.20 10.56 7.26
CA TYR A 141 11.70 10.67 5.89
C TYR A 141 10.85 9.87 4.91
N SER A 142 10.40 8.68 5.30
CA SER A 142 9.44 7.91 4.50
C SER A 142 8.13 8.66 4.27
N SER A 143 7.63 9.35 5.30
CA SER A 143 6.39 10.14 5.18
C SER A 143 6.57 11.34 4.25
N VAL A 144 7.69 12.05 4.35
CA VAL A 144 8.01 13.16 3.43
C VAL A 144 8.11 12.66 1.99
N PHE A 145 8.79 11.54 1.76
CA PHE A 145 8.88 10.93 0.44
C PHE A 145 7.51 10.53 -0.11
N ALA A 146 6.67 9.87 0.70
CA ALA A 146 5.32 9.47 0.30
C ALA A 146 4.45 10.68 -0.09
N ILE A 147 4.62 11.82 0.58
CA ILE A 147 3.92 13.07 0.23
C ILE A 147 4.44 13.63 -1.09
N ALA A 148 5.76 13.71 -1.25
CA ALA A 148 6.39 14.19 -2.47
C ALA A 148 5.99 13.32 -3.68
N ALA A 149 6.11 12.00 -3.56
CA ALA A 149 5.66 11.04 -4.58
C ALA A 149 4.14 11.08 -4.80
N GLY A 150 3.36 11.37 -3.75
CA GLY A 150 1.91 11.59 -3.85
C GLY A 150 1.55 12.78 -4.74
N ALA A 151 2.35 13.85 -4.71
CA ALA A 151 2.14 15.02 -5.57
C ALA A 151 2.39 14.73 -7.06
N PHE A 152 3.18 13.70 -7.39
CA PHE A 152 3.34 13.24 -8.78
C PHE A 152 2.11 12.51 -9.32
N VAL A 153 1.18 12.07 -8.48
CA VAL A 153 -0.06 11.40 -8.94
C VAL A 153 -1.03 12.37 -9.64
N PRO A 154 -1.35 13.56 -9.06
CA PRO A 154 -2.07 14.61 -9.81
C PRO A 154 -1.34 15.05 -11.07
N LEU A 155 0.00 15.12 -11.03
CA LEU A 155 0.80 15.45 -12.20
C LEU A 155 0.64 14.39 -13.31
N ASN A 156 0.60 13.10 -12.94
CA ASN A 156 0.29 12.01 -13.88
C ASN A 156 -1.09 12.21 -14.52
N PHE A 157 -2.12 12.52 -13.73
CA PHE A 157 -3.46 12.83 -14.29
C PHE A 157 -3.46 14.07 -15.19
N ALA A 158 -2.73 15.12 -14.81
CA ALA A 158 -2.59 16.33 -15.62
C ALA A 158 -1.84 16.04 -16.92
N ALA A 159 -0.74 15.28 -16.88
CA ALA A 159 0.04 14.88 -18.05
C ALA A 159 -0.81 14.06 -19.03
N VAL A 160 -1.57 13.08 -18.52
CA VAL A 160 -2.52 12.28 -19.33
C VAL A 160 -3.59 13.15 -19.99
N ARG A 161 -4.09 14.17 -19.30
CA ARG A 161 -5.16 15.03 -19.79
C ARG A 161 -4.67 16.09 -20.78
N LEU A 162 -3.44 16.59 -20.57
CA LEU A 162 -2.84 17.68 -21.34
C LEU A 162 -2.07 17.20 -22.57
N ALA A 163 -1.50 15.99 -22.55
CA ALA A 163 -0.73 15.47 -23.66
C ALA A 163 -1.61 14.94 -24.79
N GLU A 164 -1.33 15.28 -26.04
CA GLU A 164 -2.01 14.72 -27.22
C GLU A 164 -1.92 13.19 -27.17
N ALA A 165 -3.08 12.52 -27.19
CA ALA A 165 -3.11 11.06 -27.25
C ALA A 165 -3.03 10.67 -28.73
N TYR A 166 -1.95 10.01 -29.13
CA TYR A 166 -1.74 9.59 -30.52
C TYR A 166 -2.40 8.22 -30.80
N THR A 167 -2.51 7.36 -29.79
CA THR A 167 -2.99 5.97 -29.93
C THR A 167 -3.85 5.50 -28.75
N HIS A 168 -3.72 6.09 -27.55
CA HIS A 168 -4.47 5.66 -26.36
C HIS A 168 -5.93 6.14 -26.35
N PRO A 169 -6.94 5.24 -26.33
CA PRO A 169 -8.34 5.63 -26.21
C PRO A 169 -8.56 6.45 -24.93
N ARG A 170 -9.05 7.68 -25.10
CA ARG A 170 -9.38 8.59 -24.00
C ARG A 170 -10.77 8.26 -23.45
N VAL A 171 -10.89 7.11 -22.80
CA VAL A 171 -12.19 6.62 -22.29
C VAL A 171 -12.81 7.58 -21.25
N LEU A 172 -12.00 8.44 -20.62
CA LEU A 172 -12.45 9.46 -19.66
C LEU A 172 -12.63 10.88 -20.23
N SER A 173 -12.10 11.20 -21.42
CA SER A 173 -12.21 12.56 -22.00
C SER A 173 -12.86 12.63 -23.38
N GLN A 174 -12.97 11.52 -24.12
CA GLN A 174 -13.83 11.41 -25.29
C GLN A 174 -15.10 10.58 -25.01
N THR A 175 -15.11 9.76 -23.96
CA THR A 175 -16.22 8.84 -23.66
C THR A 175 -16.94 9.14 -22.34
N GLY A 176 -16.69 10.33 -21.77
CA GLY A 176 -17.36 10.83 -20.55
C GLY A 176 -18.88 11.05 -20.69
N GLY A 177 -19.45 10.82 -21.87
CA GLY A 177 -20.89 10.90 -22.14
C GLY A 177 -21.49 9.75 -22.96
N ASP A 178 -20.69 9.01 -23.75
CA ASP A 178 -21.20 8.19 -24.88
C ASP A 178 -20.96 6.66 -24.74
N LEU A 179 -20.46 6.18 -23.60
CA LEU A 179 -20.44 4.73 -23.32
C LEU A 179 -21.89 4.23 -23.17
N PRO A 180 -22.28 3.15 -23.88
CA PRO A 180 -23.56 2.49 -23.66
C PRO A 180 -23.76 2.22 -22.17
N GLY A 181 -24.99 2.44 -21.67
CA GLY A 181 -25.29 2.38 -20.23
C GLY A 181 -24.78 1.10 -19.55
N ASP A 182 -24.82 -0.01 -20.30
CA ASP A 182 -24.42 -1.34 -19.84
C ASP A 182 -22.91 -1.47 -19.61
N MET A 183 -22.11 -0.91 -20.52
CA MET A 183 -20.65 -0.87 -20.40
C MET A 183 -20.23 0.04 -19.25
N ARG A 184 -20.90 1.18 -19.08
CA ARG A 184 -20.61 2.14 -17.99
C ARG A 184 -20.93 1.54 -16.62
N LEU A 185 -22.06 0.84 -16.49
CA LEU A 185 -22.43 0.17 -15.24
C LEU A 185 -21.41 -0.91 -14.89
N THR A 186 -21.04 -1.75 -15.85
CA THR A 186 -20.02 -2.80 -15.66
C THR A 186 -18.68 -2.22 -15.21
N PHE A 187 -18.30 -1.07 -15.77
CA PHE A 187 -17.08 -0.35 -15.39
C PHE A 187 -17.10 0.12 -13.93
N PHE A 188 -18.17 0.79 -13.48
CA PHE A 188 -18.27 1.24 -12.09
C PHE A 188 -18.36 0.09 -11.09
N VAL A 189 -19.06 -0.99 -11.43
CA VAL A 189 -19.10 -2.21 -10.61
C VAL A 189 -17.70 -2.83 -10.51
N SER A 190 -16.94 -2.83 -11.59
CA SER A 190 -15.56 -3.33 -11.60
C SER A 190 -14.63 -2.44 -10.75
N ILE A 191 -14.76 -1.10 -10.82
CA ILE A 191 -14.06 -0.18 -9.91
C ILE A 191 -14.38 -0.50 -8.45
N LEU A 192 -15.66 -0.66 -8.12
CA LEU A 192 -16.08 -0.96 -6.76
C LEU A 192 -15.51 -2.31 -6.29
N ALA A 193 -15.55 -3.34 -7.13
CA ALA A 193 -15.03 -4.66 -6.79
C ALA A 193 -13.51 -4.64 -6.54
N ILE A 194 -12.74 -3.99 -7.41
CA ILE A 194 -11.29 -3.86 -7.26
C ILE A 194 -10.93 -2.95 -6.08
N ALA A 195 -11.68 -1.89 -5.82
CA ALA A 195 -11.50 -1.05 -4.64
C ALA A 195 -11.78 -1.83 -3.34
N LEU A 196 -12.84 -2.64 -3.31
CA LEU A 196 -13.12 -3.54 -2.19
C LEU A 196 -12.00 -4.54 -1.99
N LEU A 197 -11.48 -5.14 -3.06
CA LEU A 197 -10.33 -6.04 -3.01
C LEU A 197 -9.12 -5.35 -2.38
N TYR A 198 -8.76 -4.16 -2.87
CA TYR A 198 -7.65 -3.38 -2.34
C TYR A 198 -7.82 -3.08 -0.84
N VAL A 199 -8.99 -2.61 -0.42
CA VAL A 199 -9.28 -2.30 1.00
C VAL A 199 -9.20 -3.56 1.87
N THR A 200 -9.67 -4.71 1.36
CA THR A 200 -9.58 -5.99 2.05
C THR A 200 -8.13 -6.42 2.23
N MET A 201 -7.33 -6.40 1.17
CA MET A 201 -5.91 -6.76 1.23
C MET A 201 -5.13 -5.80 2.14
N TRP A 202 -5.38 -4.50 2.04
CA TRP A 202 -4.76 -3.49 2.91
C TRP A 202 -5.09 -3.72 4.39
N LYS A 203 -6.35 -4.01 4.72
CA LYS A 203 -6.75 -4.34 6.11
C LYS A 203 -6.18 -5.66 6.59
N LEU A 204 -6.11 -6.67 5.72
CA LEU A 204 -5.53 -7.97 6.03
C LEU A 204 -4.05 -7.81 6.39
N GLU A 205 -3.28 -7.11 5.55
CA GLU A 205 -1.85 -6.88 5.78
C GLU A 205 -1.59 -6.03 7.01
N LEU A 206 -2.39 -4.98 7.24
CA LEU A 206 -2.29 -4.18 8.46
C LEU A 206 -2.58 -5.01 9.72
N THR A 207 -3.55 -5.93 9.64
CA THR A 207 -3.87 -6.84 10.74
C THR A 207 -2.75 -7.85 10.96
N SER A 208 -2.20 -8.41 9.89
CA SER A 208 -1.07 -9.35 9.91
C SER A 208 0.14 -8.72 10.61
N LYS A 209 0.57 -7.53 10.16
CA LYS A 209 1.72 -6.83 10.78
C LYS A 209 1.49 -6.49 12.26
N ARG A 210 0.28 -6.09 12.62
CA ARG A 210 -0.07 -5.83 14.04
C ARG A 210 -0.05 -7.09 14.88
N ALA A 211 -0.57 -8.20 14.36
CA ALA A 211 -0.53 -9.49 15.03
C ALA A 211 0.92 -9.96 15.25
N SER A 212 1.77 -9.89 14.22
CA SER A 212 3.19 -10.23 14.34
C SER A 212 3.92 -9.35 15.36
N ALA A 213 3.63 -8.05 15.39
CA ALA A 213 4.19 -7.13 16.38
C ALA A 213 3.72 -7.45 17.82
N GLN A 214 2.47 -7.89 18.00
CA GLN A 214 1.97 -8.32 19.31
C GLN A 214 2.64 -9.61 19.78
N LEU A 215 2.78 -10.60 18.89
CA LEU A 215 3.48 -11.85 19.19
C LEU A 215 4.94 -11.59 19.59
N GLY A 216 5.64 -10.71 18.88
CA GLY A 216 7.00 -10.32 19.23
C GLY A 216 7.11 -9.68 20.62
N ARG A 217 6.13 -8.85 21.02
CA ARG A 217 6.09 -8.26 22.36
C ARG A 217 5.79 -9.29 23.45
N LEU A 218 4.85 -10.21 23.19
CA LEU A 218 4.52 -11.28 24.13
C LEU A 218 5.71 -12.22 24.33
N ARG A 219 6.38 -12.59 23.24
CA ARG A 219 7.58 -13.44 23.29
C ARG A 219 8.68 -12.83 24.16
N ARG A 220 9.01 -11.55 23.96
CA ARG A 220 10.02 -10.86 24.79
C ARG A 220 9.64 -10.85 26.28
N ARG A 221 8.38 -10.58 26.61
CA ARG A 221 7.91 -10.61 28.01
C ARG A 221 8.03 -11.99 28.66
N LEU A 222 7.88 -13.06 27.88
CA LEU A 222 8.07 -14.42 28.38
C LEU A 222 9.56 -14.71 28.57
N GLU A 223 10.42 -14.31 27.63
CA GLU A 223 11.88 -14.43 27.74
C GLU A 223 12.40 -13.66 28.98
N ASP A 224 12.00 -12.40 29.16
CA ASP A 224 12.34 -11.56 30.31
C ASP A 224 11.80 -12.10 31.65
N GLY A 225 10.69 -12.84 31.61
CA GLY A 225 10.07 -13.45 32.79
C GLY A 225 10.62 -14.82 33.17
N ILE A 226 11.41 -15.43 32.29
CA ILE A 226 12.07 -16.74 32.50
C ILE A 226 13.51 -16.57 33.00
N GLU A 227 14.13 -15.42 32.78
CA GLU A 227 15.50 -15.14 33.20
C GLU A 227 15.57 -15.08 34.75
N PRO A 228 16.37 -15.93 35.43
CA PRO A 228 16.52 -15.88 36.88
C PRO A 228 17.09 -14.51 37.29
N PRO A 229 16.68 -13.95 38.44
CA PRO A 229 17.25 -12.69 38.90
C PRO A 229 18.78 -12.78 38.91
N PRO A 230 19.50 -11.72 38.48
CA PRO A 230 20.95 -11.73 38.48
C PRO A 230 21.42 -12.13 39.88
N ALA A 231 22.29 -13.13 39.96
CA ALA A 231 22.87 -13.57 41.22
C ALA A 231 23.42 -12.33 41.91
N GLN A 232 22.81 -11.95 43.04
CA GLN A 232 23.34 -10.86 43.85
C GLN A 232 24.80 -11.20 44.13
N PRO A 233 25.75 -10.29 43.87
CA PRO A 233 27.13 -10.54 44.25
C PRO A 233 27.11 -10.86 45.75
N ALA A 234 27.52 -12.08 46.09
CA ALA A 234 27.56 -12.55 47.46
C ALA A 234 28.32 -11.50 48.26
N GLY A 235 27.60 -10.80 49.14
CA GLY A 235 28.21 -9.82 50.03
C GLY A 235 29.33 -10.53 50.78
N ASP A 236 30.54 -9.99 50.65
CA ASP A 236 31.74 -10.53 51.29
C ASP A 236 31.45 -10.74 52.80
N PRO A 237 31.45 -12.00 53.29
CA PRO A 237 31.14 -12.30 54.69
C PRO A 237 32.14 -11.69 55.68
N THR A 238 33.28 -11.17 55.19
CA THR A 238 34.36 -10.67 56.05
C THR A 238 34.15 -9.24 56.57
N ALA A 239 33.14 -8.50 56.09
CA ALA A 239 32.97 -7.08 56.46
C ALA A 239 32.19 -6.82 57.77
N VAL A 240 31.62 -7.84 58.44
CA VAL A 240 30.77 -7.64 59.64
C VAL A 240 31.55 -7.67 60.97
N GLY A 241 32.83 -8.04 60.98
CA GLY A 241 33.59 -8.27 62.23
C GLY A 241 34.40 -7.10 62.82
N ALA A 242 34.55 -5.96 62.14
CA ALA A 242 35.61 -4.99 62.47
C ALA A 242 35.16 -3.62 63.02
N ARG A 243 33.94 -3.46 63.54
CA ARG A 243 33.43 -2.16 64.03
C ARG A 243 32.90 -2.13 65.48
N SER A 244 33.43 -2.95 66.38
CA SER A 244 33.02 -2.90 67.80
C SER A 244 34.17 -2.98 68.81
N ALA A 245 35.34 -2.42 68.51
CA ALA A 245 36.42 -2.31 69.50
C ALA A 245 37.34 -1.12 69.21
N SER A 246 36.92 0.10 69.59
CA SER A 246 37.79 1.17 70.14
C SER A 246 37.04 2.50 70.18
N ALA A 247 36.21 2.69 71.21
CA ALA A 247 35.83 4.01 71.68
C ALA A 247 35.51 3.93 73.18
N GLU A 248 36.54 3.98 74.00
CA GLU A 248 36.43 4.35 75.42
C GLU A 248 37.41 5.50 75.69
N PRO A 249 36.96 6.64 76.24
CA PRO A 249 37.81 7.75 76.62
C PRO A 249 37.97 7.83 78.15
N ALA A 250 39.19 7.98 78.68
CA ALA A 250 39.45 8.69 79.94
C ALA A 250 40.96 8.78 80.25
N SER A 251 41.34 9.99 80.69
CA SER A 251 42.57 10.46 81.37
C SER A 251 43.90 10.35 80.65
#